data_AF-A0A133UJH4-F1
#
_entry.id   AF-A0A133UJH4-F1
#
_cell.length_a   1.000
_cell.length_b   1.000
_cell.length_c   1.000
_cell.angle_alpha   90.00
_cell.angle_beta   90.00
_cell.angle_gamma   90.00
#
_symmetry.space_group_name_H-M   'P 1'
#
loop_
_entity.id
_entity.type
_entity.pdbx_description
1 polymer ?
#
loop_
_entity_poly.entity_id
_entity_poly.type
_entity_poly.pdbx_seq_one_letter_code
_entity_poly.pdbx_strand_id
1 'polypeptide(L)'
;RKPEEDEYTTAPAPEHLVTYAESPGEMIVKAVKMCIRPADTDAGRQIKLSHYIDLYNKYFDEKYPPDLYKFVRREKDVPMKHRQEVMEMLNEDSRWEKNKYGGNQPTILDPKEIEKGLGRVQ
;
A
#
# COMPACT_ATOMS: atom_id res chain seq x y z
N ARG A 1 -2.42 -14.65 12.99
CA ARG A 1 -1.26 -14.86 13.89
C ARG A 1 -0.58 -13.51 14.06
N LYS A 2 -0.16 -13.13 15.27
CA LYS A 2 0.70 -11.93 15.43
C LYS A 2 2.08 -12.27 14.86
N PRO A 3 2.73 -11.36 14.13
CA PRO A 3 4.07 -11.63 13.58
C PRO A 3 5.04 -11.95 14.73
N GLU A 4 5.93 -12.91 14.50
CA GLU A 4 7.05 -13.21 15.39
C GLU A 4 8.13 -12.12 15.32
N GLU A 5 9.17 -12.27 16.15
CA GLU A 5 10.36 -11.42 16.08
C GLU A 5 10.96 -11.54 14.66
N ASP A 6 11.21 -10.40 14.01
CA ASP A 6 11.62 -10.25 12.60
C ASP A 6 10.58 -10.58 11.51
N GLU A 7 9.34 -10.90 11.87
CA GLU A 7 8.24 -10.97 10.90
C GLU A 7 7.50 -9.62 10.78
N TYR A 8 7.02 -9.30 9.58
CA TYR A 8 6.22 -8.10 9.35
C TYR A 8 4.89 -8.47 8.72
N THR A 9 3.81 -7.82 9.17
CA THR A 9 2.55 -7.82 8.43
C THR A 9 2.64 -6.76 7.34
N THR A 10 2.45 -7.15 6.08
CA THR A 10 2.50 -6.22 4.93
C THR A 10 1.11 -5.91 4.40
N ALA A 11 0.93 -4.70 3.87
CA ALA A 11 -0.27 -4.35 3.12
C ALA A 11 -0.39 -5.25 1.86
N PRO A 12 -1.60 -5.48 1.32
CA PRO A 12 -1.79 -6.28 0.11
C PRO A 12 -1.35 -5.49 -1.14
N ALA A 13 -0.04 -5.29 -1.31
CA ALA A 13 0.53 -4.40 -2.31
C ALA A 13 1.80 -5.02 -2.95
N PRO A 14 1.73 -5.53 -4.19
CA PRO A 14 0.56 -5.58 -5.07
C PRO A 14 -0.47 -6.63 -4.64
N GLU A 15 -1.74 -6.42 -4.98
CA GLU A 15 -2.82 -7.39 -4.74
C GLU A 15 -2.77 -8.59 -5.69
N HIS A 16 -2.33 -8.34 -6.92
CA HIS A 16 -2.29 -9.31 -8.00
C HIS A 16 -0.97 -9.21 -8.77
N LEU A 17 -0.49 -10.35 -9.26
CA LEU A 17 0.60 -10.39 -10.24
C LEU A 17 0.07 -10.26 -11.67
N VAL A 18 -1.12 -10.81 -11.93
CA VAL A 18 -1.83 -10.75 -13.21
C VAL A 18 -3.30 -10.52 -12.90
N THR A 19 -3.92 -9.55 -13.58
CA THR A 19 -5.35 -9.24 -13.42
C THR A 19 -5.91 -8.68 -14.73
N TYR A 20 -7.23 -8.74 -14.87
CA TYR A 20 -7.97 -8.16 -15.97
C TYR A 20 -8.52 -6.79 -15.57
N ALA A 21 -8.80 -5.94 -16.56
CA ALA A 21 -9.55 -4.70 -16.39
C ALA A 21 -10.58 -4.63 -17.52
N GLU A 22 -11.79 -4.20 -17.19
CA GLU A 22 -12.92 -4.09 -18.11
C GLU A 22 -12.87 -2.79 -18.91
N SER A 23 -12.16 -1.77 -18.41
CA SER A 23 -11.99 -0.49 -19.08
C SER A 23 -10.58 0.08 -18.95
N PRO A 24 -10.17 1.02 -19.83
CA PRO A 24 -8.90 1.73 -19.69
C PRO A 24 -8.78 2.52 -18.38
N GLY A 25 -9.88 3.09 -17.88
CA GLY A 25 -9.89 3.83 -16.60
C GLY A 25 -9.59 2.92 -15.42
N GLU A 26 -10.25 1.76 -15.37
CA GLU A 26 -9.99 0.75 -14.36
C GLU A 26 -8.55 0.22 -14.46
N MET A 27 -8.05 -0.02 -15.67
CA MET A 27 -6.67 -0.45 -15.89
C MET A 27 -5.66 0.54 -15.32
N ILE A 28 -5.85 1.84 -15.55
CA ILE A 28 -4.97 2.90 -15.03
C ILE A 28 -4.97 2.89 -13.50
N VAL A 29 -6.15 2.84 -12.88
CA VAL A 29 -6.31 2.85 -11.43
C VAL A 29 -5.69 1.59 -10.80
N LYS A 30 -5.92 0.41 -11.39
CA LYS A 30 -5.28 -0.85 -10.99
C LYS A 30 -3.75 -0.76 -11.11
N ALA A 31 -3.24 -0.20 -12.20
CA ALA A 31 -1.80 -0.07 -12.43
C ALA A 31 -1.12 0.80 -11.37
N VAL A 32 -1.68 1.98 -11.05
CA VAL A 32 -1.07 2.86 -10.03
C VAL A 32 -1.16 2.26 -8.62
N LYS A 33 -2.27 1.58 -8.30
CA LYS A 33 -2.43 0.85 -7.04
C LYS A 33 -1.41 -0.27 -6.90
N MET A 34 -1.19 -1.04 -7.97
CA MET A 34 -0.20 -2.12 -8.04
C MET A 34 1.25 -1.63 -7.95
N CYS A 35 1.53 -0.33 -7.97
CA CYS A 35 2.86 0.22 -7.74
C CYS A 35 3.19 0.44 -6.25
N ILE A 36 2.20 0.34 -5.35
CA ILE A 36 2.43 0.44 -3.89
C ILE A 36 3.28 -0.75 -3.44
N ARG A 37 4.25 -0.52 -2.56
CA ARG A 37 5.15 -1.56 -2.04
C ARG A 37 5.24 -1.50 -0.52
N PRO A 38 5.45 -2.63 0.19
CA PRO A 38 5.61 -2.63 1.63
C PRO A 38 6.74 -1.71 2.11
N ALA A 39 7.85 -1.70 1.36
CA ALA A 39 9.07 -0.92 1.65
C ALA A 39 9.01 0.56 1.23
N ASP A 40 7.84 1.10 0.84
CA ASP A 40 7.75 2.52 0.49
C ASP A 40 8.15 3.40 1.69
N THR A 41 8.95 4.43 1.45
CA THR A 41 9.17 5.50 2.44
C THR A 41 7.88 6.29 2.66
N ASP A 42 7.77 7.03 3.77
CA ASP A 42 6.60 7.87 4.03
C ASP A 42 6.33 8.84 2.86
N ALA A 43 7.39 9.45 2.30
CA ALA A 43 7.28 10.37 1.17
C ALA A 43 6.89 9.63 -0.13
N GLY A 44 7.51 8.47 -0.40
CA GLY A 44 7.17 7.66 -1.58
C GLY A 44 5.72 7.17 -1.53
N ARG A 45 5.24 6.77 -0.35
CA ARG A 45 3.86 6.35 -0.15
C ARG A 45 2.88 7.50 -0.34
N GLN A 46 3.17 8.69 0.17
CA GLN A 46 2.33 9.88 -0.05
C GLN A 46 2.13 10.17 -1.54
N ILE A 47 3.17 10.08 -2.36
CA ILE A 47 3.06 10.31 -3.80
C ILE A 47 2.17 9.24 -4.45
N LYS A 48 2.40 7.97 -4.15
CA LYS A 48 1.63 6.85 -4.71
C LYS A 48 0.15 6.90 -4.30
N LEU A 49 -0.13 7.21 -3.04
CA LEU A 49 -1.51 7.35 -2.56
C LEU A 49 -2.21 8.58 -3.14
N SER A 50 -1.50 9.69 -3.36
CA SER A 50 -2.08 10.86 -4.03
C SER A 50 -2.55 10.49 -5.44
N HIS A 51 -1.71 9.77 -6.19
CA HIS A 51 -2.08 9.31 -7.54
C HIS A 51 -3.23 8.31 -7.51
N TYR A 52 -3.22 7.37 -6.57
CA TYR A 52 -4.31 6.39 -6.44
C TYR A 52 -5.65 7.10 -6.16
N ILE A 53 -5.69 8.01 -5.18
CA ILE A 53 -6.90 8.77 -4.83
C ILE A 53 -7.37 9.63 -6.00
N ASP A 54 -6.47 10.43 -6.59
CA ASP A 54 -6.84 11.38 -7.65
C ASP A 54 -7.33 10.66 -8.92
N LEU A 55 -6.71 9.54 -9.30
CA LEU A 55 -7.12 8.76 -10.47
C LEU A 55 -8.39 7.95 -10.20
N TYR A 56 -8.54 7.41 -9.00
CA TYR A 56 -9.78 6.72 -8.63
C TYR A 56 -10.98 7.67 -8.74
N ASN A 57 -10.88 8.87 -8.15
CA ASN A 57 -11.93 9.88 -8.26
C ASN A 57 -12.20 10.29 -9.71
N LYS A 58 -11.14 10.46 -10.53
CA LYS A 58 -11.29 10.83 -11.94
C LYS A 58 -12.04 9.79 -12.78
N TYR A 59 -11.84 8.49 -12.53
CA TYR A 59 -12.35 7.43 -13.41
C TYR A 59 -13.59 6.71 -12.86
N PHE A 60 -13.87 6.83 -11.56
CA PHE A 60 -15.02 6.20 -10.90
C PHE A 60 -16.01 7.20 -10.30
N ASP A 61 -15.73 8.51 -10.40
CA ASP A 61 -16.56 9.60 -9.83
C ASP A 61 -16.84 9.44 -8.32
N GLU A 62 -15.93 8.75 -7.62
CA GLU A 62 -15.99 8.49 -6.18
C GLU A 62 -14.84 9.21 -5.46
N LYS A 63 -15.14 9.92 -4.36
CA LYS A 63 -14.15 10.77 -3.69
C LYS A 63 -12.87 10.02 -3.27
N TYR A 64 -13.00 8.77 -2.81
CA TYR A 64 -11.86 7.96 -2.38
C TYR A 64 -12.07 6.46 -2.67
N PRO A 65 -10.97 5.71 -2.86
CA PRO A 65 -11.04 4.25 -2.97
C PRO A 65 -11.55 3.59 -1.67
N PRO A 66 -12.46 2.61 -1.73
CA PRO A 66 -13.09 1.98 -0.57
C PRO A 66 -12.11 1.16 0.28
N ASP A 67 -10.93 0.86 -0.25
CA ASP A 67 -9.88 0.05 0.38
C ASP A 67 -8.62 0.86 0.72
N LEU A 68 -8.70 2.20 0.66
CA LEU A 68 -7.58 3.09 0.96
C LEU A 68 -6.95 2.83 2.33
N TYR A 69 -7.76 2.46 3.32
CA TYR A 69 -7.32 2.11 4.68
C TYR A 69 -6.31 0.96 4.71
N LYS A 70 -6.27 0.08 3.70
CA LYS A 70 -5.29 -1.00 3.62
C LYS A 70 -3.88 -0.51 3.29
N PHE A 71 -3.74 0.68 2.72
CA PHE A 71 -2.47 1.20 2.18
C PHE A 71 -1.89 2.37 2.98
N VAL A 72 -2.63 2.89 3.96
CA VAL A 72 -2.17 3.92 4.90
C VAL A 72 -1.70 3.23 6.19
N ARG A 73 -0.38 3.21 6.43
CA ARG A 73 0.18 2.60 7.65
C ARG A 73 -0.01 3.52 8.87
N ARG A 74 0.16 4.81 8.64
CA ARG A 74 0.20 5.88 9.65
C ARG A 74 -0.07 7.22 8.97
N GLU A 75 -0.30 8.26 9.77
CA GLU A 75 -0.68 9.60 9.31
C GLU A 75 0.35 10.25 8.38
N LYS A 76 1.61 9.81 8.47
CA LYS A 76 2.70 10.27 7.59
C LYS A 76 2.56 9.76 6.16
N ASP A 77 1.84 8.67 5.92
CA ASP A 77 1.61 8.17 4.56
C ASP A 77 0.53 8.98 3.83
N VAL A 78 -0.32 9.71 4.55
CA VAL A 78 -1.45 10.42 3.96
C VAL A 78 -0.96 11.63 3.16
N PRO A 79 -1.35 11.76 1.86
CA PRO A 79 -0.95 12.89 1.03
C PRO A 79 -1.38 14.22 1.63
N MET A 80 -0.51 15.23 1.58
CA MET A 80 -0.79 16.55 2.19
C MET A 80 -2.09 17.18 1.68
N LYS A 81 -2.36 17.07 0.37
CA LYS A 81 -3.59 17.56 -0.29
C LYS A 81 -4.87 16.97 0.34
N HIS A 82 -4.82 15.71 0.74
CA HIS A 82 -5.97 14.93 1.20
C HIS A 82 -5.95 14.70 2.72
N ARG A 83 -5.02 15.33 3.44
CA ARG A 83 -4.68 14.96 4.82
C ARG A 83 -5.85 15.06 5.79
N GLN A 84 -6.60 16.15 5.77
CA GLN A 84 -7.69 16.36 6.71
C GLN A 84 -8.80 15.34 6.51
N GLU A 85 -9.30 15.24 5.28
CA GLU A 85 -10.46 14.42 4.92
C GLU A 85 -10.15 12.91 4.98
N VAL A 86 -8.96 12.49 4.53
CA VAL A 86 -8.55 11.08 4.63
C VAL A 86 -8.34 10.68 6.08
N MET A 87 -7.77 11.55 6.92
CA MET A 87 -7.61 11.22 8.34
C MET A 87 -8.95 11.12 9.07
N GLU A 88 -9.92 11.98 8.75
CA GLU A 88 -11.29 11.89 9.27
C GLU A 88 -11.92 10.55 8.91
N MET A 89 -11.91 10.18 7.62
CA MET A 89 -12.39 8.88 7.15
C MET A 89 -11.70 7.70 7.86
N LEU A 90 -10.37 7.73 7.98
CA LEU A 90 -9.63 6.63 8.60
C LEU A 90 -9.93 6.49 10.09
N ASN A 91 -10.16 7.59 10.80
CA ASN A 91 -10.53 7.55 12.21
C ASN A 91 -11.94 7.00 12.44
N GLU A 92 -12.85 7.19 11.47
CA GLU A 92 -14.20 6.62 11.50
C GLU A 92 -14.22 5.15 11.03
N ASP A 93 -13.27 4.75 10.20
CA ASP A 93 -13.17 3.39 9.68
C ASP A 93 -12.59 2.42 10.72
N SER A 94 -13.48 1.65 11.36
CA SER A 94 -13.12 0.57 12.30
C SER A 94 -12.13 -0.48 11.76
N ARG A 95 -11.93 -0.57 10.44
CA ARG A 95 -10.99 -1.52 9.81
C ARG A 95 -9.56 -0.99 9.75
N TRP A 96 -9.37 0.32 9.97
CA TRP A 96 -8.06 0.93 9.97
C TRP A 96 -7.38 0.76 11.34
N GLU A 97 -6.17 0.23 11.33
CA GLU A 97 -5.35 0.03 12.52
C GLU A 97 -3.99 0.68 12.29
N LYS A 98 -3.68 1.72 13.05
CA LYS A 98 -2.40 2.43 12.95
C LYS A 98 -1.23 1.49 13.22
N ASN A 99 -0.20 1.57 12.37
CA ASN A 99 1.01 0.73 12.40
C ASN A 99 0.75 -0.79 12.25
N LYS A 100 -0.42 -1.21 11.75
CA LYS A 100 -0.69 -2.61 11.41
C LYS A 100 0.27 -3.15 10.37
N TYR A 101 0.60 -2.34 9.38
CA TYR A 101 1.51 -2.71 8.30
C TYR A 101 2.87 -2.02 8.47
N GLY A 102 3.95 -2.76 8.26
CA GLY A 102 5.31 -2.25 8.48
C GLY A 102 6.41 -3.14 7.88
N GLY A 103 7.66 -2.83 8.22
CA GLY A 103 8.85 -3.52 7.73
C GLY A 103 9.72 -2.59 6.90
N ASN A 104 10.95 -2.33 7.35
CA ASN A 104 11.90 -1.50 6.61
C ASN A 104 12.41 -2.23 5.36
N GLN A 105 12.67 -3.53 5.47
CA GLN A 105 13.14 -4.39 4.38
C GLN A 105 12.50 -5.78 4.50
N PRO A 106 11.18 -5.91 4.25
CA PRO A 106 10.52 -7.20 4.30
C PRO A 106 11.03 -8.09 3.16
N THR A 107 11.31 -9.34 3.49
CA THR A 107 11.70 -10.39 2.54
C THR A 107 10.79 -11.60 2.74
N ILE A 108 10.53 -12.32 1.65
CA ILE A 108 9.82 -13.60 1.67
C ILE A 108 10.78 -14.80 1.71
N LEU A 109 12.10 -14.54 1.59
CA LEU A 109 13.12 -15.58 1.56
C LEU A 109 13.41 -16.07 2.97
N ASP A 110 13.60 -17.38 3.10
CA ASP A 110 14.00 -17.97 4.36
C ASP A 110 15.44 -17.56 4.74
N PRO A 111 15.76 -17.39 6.03
CA PRO A 111 17.13 -17.06 6.47
C PRO A 111 18.20 -18.02 5.92
N LYS A 112 17.87 -19.31 5.77
CA LYS A 112 18.76 -20.33 5.20
C LYS A 112 19.05 -20.12 3.71
N GLU A 113 18.09 -19.56 2.97
CA GLU A 113 18.28 -19.24 1.55
C GLU A 113 19.16 -18.02 1.37
N ILE A 114 18.99 -17.02 2.25
CA ILE A 114 19.84 -15.82 2.31
C ILE A 114 21.29 -16.21 2.64
N GLU A 115 21.49 -17.12 3.61
CA GLU A 115 22.82 -17.64 3.97
C GLU A 115 23.49 -18.35 2.78
N LYS A 116 22.72 -19.11 1.99
CA LYS A 116 23.16 -19.74 0.73
C LYS A 116 23.45 -18.74 -0.39
N GLY A 117 23.23 -17.43 -0.15
CA GLY A 117 23.52 -16.36 -1.09
C GLY A 117 22.37 -16.03 -2.05
N LEU A 118 21.19 -16.61 -1.86
CA LEU A 118 20.01 -16.27 -2.66
C LEU A 118 19.59 -14.82 -2.37
N GLY A 119 19.32 -14.03 -3.42
CA GLY A 119 18.93 -12.62 -3.29
C GLY A 119 20.10 -11.64 -3.15
N ARG A 120 21.35 -12.10 -3.16
CA ARG A 120 22.51 -11.21 -3.32
C ARG A 120 22.51 -10.64 -4.73
N VAL A 121 22.39 -9.33 -4.84
CA VAL A 121 22.64 -8.59 -6.08
C VAL A 121 24.14 -8.29 -6.11
N GLN A 122 24.82 -8.65 -7.21
CA GLN A 122 26.25 -8.33 -7.43
C GLN A 122 26.49 -6.83 -7.44
#